data_AF-A0A4Y8Y6I0-F1
#
_entry.id   AF-A0A4Y8Y6I0-F1
#
_cell.length_a   1.000
_cell.length_b   1.000
_cell.length_c   1.000
_cell.angle_alpha   90.00
_cell.angle_beta   90.00
_cell.angle_gamma   90.00
#
_symmetry.space_group_name_H-M   'P 1'
#
loop_
_entity.id
_entity.type
_entity.pdbx_description
1 polymer ?
#
loop_
_entity_poly.entity_id
_entity_poly.type
_entity_poly.pdbx_seq_one_letter_code
_entity_poly.pdbx_strand_id
1 'polypeptide(L)'
;MSKALWVFIPAELTLVVCLLAGVAVPAPVIWGAEAVVLTLLVIETVFVRRHYKAARRAGAEPRAALARAVEAAVPATARRLLVNEARGLTSLVRWVARRKHGVREGDLAAPYTGPQTAMMYGFLFVSVVETVALAMLVPWPLVHRILLVVDVYGVLMVLAMHAGCVTRPHVVGADGSLLVRWGVLFDMPIAGGLITAARVERRYPDGSLVKIDEPGGTLDLIVGGQTTVRVELSEPVGFVRPMGGRGTATVVRFHADDPAALVARLNGVRKTADEAAGDVSV
;
A
#
# COMPACT_ATOMS: atom_id res chain seq x y z
N MET A 1 6.96 2.53 28.41
CA MET A 1 5.90 1.51 28.24
C MET A 1 5.61 0.90 29.59
N SER A 2 4.40 1.09 30.13
CA SER A 2 4.08 0.78 31.53
C SER A 2 3.76 -0.72 31.72
N LYS A 3 4.09 -1.24 32.91
CA LYS A 3 3.83 -2.63 33.34
C LYS A 3 2.35 -3.05 33.25
N ALA A 4 1.42 -2.08 33.17
CA ALA A 4 0.00 -2.34 32.97
C ALA A 4 -0.32 -2.97 31.60
N LEU A 5 0.43 -2.62 30.55
CA LEU A 5 0.22 -3.17 29.20
C LEU A 5 0.52 -4.68 29.15
N TRP A 6 1.45 -5.16 29.97
CA TRP A 6 1.84 -6.57 30.05
C TRP A 6 0.84 -7.44 30.82
N VAL A 7 -0.06 -6.85 31.60
CA VAL A 7 -1.11 -7.58 32.34
C VAL A 7 -2.43 -7.54 31.57
N PHE A 8 -2.69 -6.45 30.86
CA PHE A 8 -3.95 -6.25 30.14
C PHE A 8 -4.08 -7.18 28.93
N ILE A 9 -3.03 -7.28 28.12
CA ILE A 9 -3.00 -8.13 26.92
C ILE A 9 -3.27 -9.60 27.23
N PRO A 10 -2.60 -10.27 28.19
CA PRO A 10 -2.88 -11.67 28.50
C PRO A 10 -4.25 -11.87 29.16
N ALA A 11 -4.76 -10.91 29.93
CA ALA A 11 -6.11 -11.01 30.52
C ALA A 11 -7.20 -10.94 29.44
N GLU A 12 -7.06 -10.03 28.48
CA GLU A 12 -7.95 -9.92 27.33
C GLU A 12 -7.86 -11.15 26.43
N LEU A 13 -6.65 -11.66 26.17
CA LEU A 13 -6.43 -12.90 25.43
C LEU A 13 -7.06 -14.11 26.14
N THR A 14 -6.96 -14.18 27.47
CA THR A 14 -7.55 -15.24 28.29
C THR A 14 -9.07 -15.16 28.27
N LEU A 15 -9.64 -13.96 28.35
CA LEU A 15 -11.08 -13.74 28.24
C LEU A 15 -11.61 -14.18 26.87
N VAL A 16 -10.90 -13.81 25.80
CA VAL A 16 -11.20 -14.24 24.43
C VAL A 16 -11.11 -15.76 24.33
N VAL A 17 -10.07 -16.40 24.89
CA VAL A 17 -9.93 -17.87 24.92
C VAL A 17 -11.04 -18.55 25.72
N CYS A 18 -11.46 -17.99 26.87
CA CYS A 18 -12.58 -18.53 27.67
C CYS A 18 -13.92 -18.42 26.92
N LEU A 19 -14.16 -17.30 26.24
CA LEU A 19 -15.33 -17.11 25.38
C LEU A 19 -15.30 -18.06 24.18
N LEU A 20 -14.13 -18.26 23.56
CA LEU A 20 -13.88 -19.20 22.48
C LEU A 20 -14.06 -20.66 22.92
N ALA A 21 -13.72 -20.99 24.16
CA ALA A 21 -13.86 -22.34 24.73
C ALA A 21 -15.29 -22.66 25.22
N GLY A 22 -16.24 -21.75 25.06
CA GLY A 22 -17.63 -21.94 25.51
C GLY A 22 -17.80 -21.92 27.03
N VAL A 23 -16.81 -21.43 27.76
CA VAL A 23 -16.92 -21.25 29.20
C VAL A 23 -17.94 -20.13 29.42
N ALA A 24 -18.95 -20.39 30.25
CA ALA A 24 -19.91 -19.37 30.64
C ALA A 24 -19.18 -18.25 31.40
N VAL A 25 -18.82 -17.19 30.69
CA VAL A 25 -18.20 -16.02 31.29
C VAL A 25 -19.28 -15.26 32.06
N PRO A 26 -19.09 -15.02 33.37
CA PRO A 26 -20.08 -14.31 34.16
C PRO A 26 -20.35 -12.93 33.55
N ALA A 27 -21.62 -12.54 33.44
CA ALA A 27 -22.03 -11.25 32.89
C ALA A 27 -21.20 -10.06 33.45
N PRO A 28 -20.85 -9.98 34.75
CA PRO A 28 -20.01 -8.90 35.28
C PRO A 28 -18.65 -8.74 34.59
N VAL A 29 -18.07 -9.83 34.09
CA VAL A 29 -16.78 -9.80 33.39
C VAL A 29 -16.93 -9.23 31.97
N ILE A 30 -18.04 -9.52 31.30
CA ILE A 30 -18.40 -8.93 30.00
C ILE A 30 -18.65 -7.43 30.16
N TRP A 31 -19.46 -7.03 31.15
CA TRP A 31 -19.69 -5.61 31.48
C TRP A 31 -18.38 -4.89 31.84
N GLY A 32 -17.46 -5.57 32.53
CA GLY A 32 -16.14 -5.05 32.84
C GLY A 32 -15.29 -4.80 31.59
N ALA A 33 -15.25 -5.75 30.66
CA ALA A 33 -14.55 -5.60 29.39
C ALA A 33 -15.15 -4.48 28.52
N GLU A 34 -16.48 -4.43 28.40
CA GLU A 34 -17.19 -3.35 27.70
C GLU A 34 -16.92 -1.98 28.31
N ALA A 35 -16.94 -1.88 29.64
CA ALA A 35 -16.63 -0.65 30.36
C ALA A 35 -15.19 -0.19 30.13
N VAL A 36 -14.22 -1.10 30.03
CA VAL A 36 -12.85 -0.74 29.68
C VAL A 36 -12.76 -0.21 28.26
N VAL A 37 -13.35 -0.90 27.28
CA VAL A 37 -13.38 -0.43 25.88
C VAL A 37 -14.03 0.95 25.77
N LEU A 38 -15.18 1.15 26.42
CA LEU A 38 -15.86 2.45 26.46
C LEU A 38 -15.00 3.51 27.15
N THR A 39 -14.32 3.17 28.24
CA THR A 39 -13.43 4.10 28.95
C THR A 39 -12.24 4.49 28.07
N LEU A 40 -11.64 3.55 27.34
CA LEU A 40 -10.56 3.82 26.39
C LEU A 40 -11.03 4.74 25.26
N LEU A 41 -12.20 4.46 24.67
CA LEU A 41 -12.80 5.31 23.63
C LEU A 41 -13.10 6.72 24.14
N VAL A 42 -13.59 6.85 25.38
CA VAL A 42 -13.81 8.16 26.02
C VAL A 42 -12.50 8.88 26.26
N ILE A 43 -11.47 8.20 26.75
CA ILE A 43 -10.13 8.79 26.97
C ILE A 43 -9.53 9.28 25.65
N GLU A 44 -9.56 8.47 24.59
CA GLU A 44 -9.09 8.85 23.26
C GLU A 44 -9.87 10.05 22.70
N THR A 45 -11.19 10.02 22.82
CA THR A 45 -12.07 11.12 22.39
C THR A 45 -11.79 12.42 23.15
N VAL A 46 -11.56 12.34 24.46
CA VAL A 46 -11.21 13.49 25.30
C VAL A 46 -9.81 14.01 24.96
N PHE A 47 -8.85 13.13 24.71
CA PHE A 47 -7.49 13.47 24.33
C PHE A 47 -7.46 14.22 22.98
N VAL A 48 -8.14 13.67 21.97
CA VAL A 48 -8.33 14.30 20.65
C VAL A 48 -9.05 15.64 20.77
N ARG A 49 -10.14 15.72 21.54
CA ARG A 49 -10.88 16.98 21.76
C ARG A 49 -10.05 18.03 22.48
N ARG A 50 -9.22 17.65 23.44
CA ARG A 50 -8.36 18.57 24.20
C ARG A 50 -7.27 19.15 23.32
N HIS A 51 -6.62 18.33 22.50
CA HIS A 51 -5.63 18.80 21.52
C HIS A 51 -6.24 19.65 20.40
N TYR A 52 -7.42 19.28 19.90
CA TYR A 52 -8.16 20.09 18.94
C TYR A 52 -8.53 21.46 19.52
N LYS A 53 -9.10 21.51 20.74
CA LYS A 53 -9.43 22.77 21.43
C LYS A 53 -8.19 23.61 21.72
N ALA A 54 -7.07 23.00 22.12
CA ALA A 54 -5.81 23.71 22.35
C ALA A 54 -5.27 24.34 21.05
N ALA A 55 -5.27 23.60 19.94
CA ALA A 55 -4.84 24.10 18.64
C ALA A 55 -5.78 25.20 18.08
N ARG A 56 -7.10 25.09 18.31
CA ARG A 56 -8.08 26.13 17.97
C ARG A 56 -7.91 27.40 18.80
N ARG A 57 -7.56 27.28 20.09
CA ARG A 57 -7.24 28.43 20.97
C ARG A 57 -5.94 29.12 20.55
N ALA A 58 -5.01 28.37 19.94
CA ALA A 58 -3.79 28.91 19.34
C ALA A 58 -4.00 29.50 17.92
N GLY A 59 -5.25 29.70 17.49
CA GLY A 59 -5.57 30.35 16.22
C GLY A 59 -5.44 29.48 14.97
N ALA A 60 -5.28 28.16 15.11
CA ALA A 60 -5.15 27.28 13.95
C ALA A 60 -6.49 27.13 13.18
N GLU A 61 -6.40 27.19 11.86
CA GLU A 61 -7.45 26.77 10.92
C GLU A 61 -8.05 25.40 11.33
N PRO A 62 -9.37 25.17 11.17
CA PRO A 62 -10.03 23.94 11.64
C PRO A 62 -9.37 22.66 11.13
N ARG A 63 -8.91 22.65 9.87
CA ARG A 63 -8.19 21.52 9.26
C ARG A 63 -6.80 21.31 9.87
N ALA A 64 -6.09 22.40 10.16
CA ALA A 64 -4.77 22.35 10.78
C ALA A 64 -4.83 21.94 12.26
N ALA A 65 -5.87 22.34 12.98
CA ALA A 65 -6.12 21.93 14.36
C ALA A 65 -6.47 20.43 14.45
N LEU A 66 -7.26 19.92 13.50
CA LEU A 66 -7.58 18.50 13.40
C LEU A 66 -6.33 17.68 13.03
N ALA A 67 -5.54 18.14 12.05
CA ALA A 67 -4.30 17.49 11.66
C ALA A 67 -3.32 17.35 12.84
N ARG A 68 -3.11 18.43 13.62
CA ARG A 68 -2.24 18.42 14.81
C ARG A 68 -2.77 17.52 15.94
N ALA A 69 -4.08 17.47 16.14
CA ALA A 69 -4.68 16.59 17.15
C ALA A 69 -4.54 15.11 16.78
N VAL A 70 -4.69 14.79 15.49
CA VAL A 70 -4.46 13.44 14.95
C VAL A 70 -2.97 13.08 15.00
N GLU A 71 -2.07 14.01 14.69
CA GLU A 71 -0.62 13.82 14.80
C GLU A 71 -0.15 13.52 16.24
N ALA A 72 -0.80 14.12 17.25
CA ALA A 72 -0.49 13.90 18.65
C ALA A 72 -1.10 12.59 19.21
N ALA A 73 -2.23 12.15 18.68
CA ALA A 73 -2.98 11.00 19.19
C ALA A 73 -2.64 9.68 18.46
N VAL A 74 -2.28 9.74 17.18
CA VAL A 74 -2.11 8.56 16.33
C VAL A 74 -0.63 8.38 16.00
N PRO A 75 0.01 7.26 16.41
CA PRO A 75 1.38 6.94 16.02
C PRO A 75 1.55 7.03 14.50
N ALA A 76 2.71 7.51 14.04
CA ALA A 76 2.97 7.71 12.60
C ALA A 76 2.69 6.45 11.75
N THR A 77 2.87 5.26 12.33
CA THR A 77 2.56 3.96 11.73
C THR A 77 1.05 3.75 11.50
N ALA A 78 0.21 4.05 12.49
CA ALA A 78 -1.24 3.93 12.37
C ALA A 78 -1.81 4.95 11.38
N ARG A 79 -1.25 6.17 11.31
CA ARG A 79 -1.63 7.15 10.29
C ARG A 79 -1.27 6.67 8.87
N ARG A 80 -0.09 6.07 8.70
CA ARG A 80 0.32 5.48 7.41
C ARG A 80 -0.62 4.35 7.00
N LEU A 81 -1.03 3.51 7.95
CA LEU A 81 -2.00 2.44 7.72
C LEU A 81 -3.35 3.00 7.26
N LEU A 82 -3.93 3.96 7.98
CA LEU A 82 -5.20 4.59 7.61
C LEU A 82 -5.15 5.29 6.25
N VAL A 83 -4.06 6.00 5.95
CA VAL A 83 -3.87 6.62 4.62
C VAL A 83 -3.77 5.55 3.53
N ASN A 84 -3.08 4.44 3.81
CA ASN A 84 -2.98 3.33 2.88
C ASN A 84 -4.34 2.68 2.63
N GLU A 85 -5.14 2.45 3.68
CA GLU A 85 -6.50 1.93 3.58
C GLU A 85 -7.41 2.86 2.78
N ALA A 86 -7.38 4.16 3.07
CA ALA A 86 -8.15 5.15 2.30
C ALA A 86 -7.75 5.15 0.82
N ARG A 87 -6.44 5.10 0.51
CA ARG A 87 -5.95 5.00 -0.87
C ARG A 87 -6.38 3.68 -1.53
N GLY A 88 -6.35 2.58 -0.79
CA GLY A 88 -6.83 1.27 -1.24
C GLY A 88 -8.31 1.32 -1.61
N LEU A 89 -9.17 1.84 -0.72
CA LEU A 89 -10.60 1.99 -0.96
C LEU A 89 -10.89 2.90 -2.18
N THR A 90 -10.19 4.03 -2.32
CA THR A 90 -10.37 4.86 -3.53
C THR A 90 -9.89 4.15 -4.80
N SER A 91 -8.91 3.26 -4.70
CA SER A 91 -8.46 2.45 -5.83
C SER A 91 -9.47 1.36 -6.16
N LEU A 92 -10.13 0.77 -5.15
CA LEU A 92 -11.25 -0.16 -5.34
C LEU A 92 -12.42 0.51 -6.07
N VAL A 93 -12.82 1.71 -5.67
CA VAL A 93 -13.86 2.49 -6.36
C VAL A 93 -13.46 2.77 -7.81
N ARG A 94 -12.20 3.16 -8.05
CA ARG A 94 -11.70 3.37 -9.42
C ARG A 94 -11.70 2.08 -10.25
N TRP A 95 -11.37 0.95 -9.65
CA TRP A 95 -11.33 -0.35 -10.32
C TRP A 95 -12.74 -0.76 -10.76
N VAL A 96 -13.72 -0.64 -9.87
CA VAL A 96 -15.15 -0.86 -10.18
C VAL A 96 -15.62 0.10 -11.26
N ALA A 97 -15.23 1.38 -11.19
CA ALA A 97 -15.54 2.39 -12.21
C ALA A 97 -14.71 2.23 -13.50
N ARG A 98 -13.84 1.22 -13.60
CA ARG A 98 -12.91 0.96 -14.72
C ARG A 98 -12.03 2.16 -15.10
N ARG A 99 -11.68 3.00 -14.12
CA ARG A 99 -10.83 4.19 -14.30
C ARG A 99 -9.39 3.91 -13.85
N LYS A 100 -8.44 4.44 -14.62
CA LYS A 100 -7.01 4.45 -14.27
C LYS A 100 -6.63 5.74 -13.56
N HIS A 101 -5.61 5.69 -12.71
CA HIS A 101 -5.12 6.85 -11.98
C HIS A 101 -3.81 7.38 -12.57
N GLY A 102 -3.78 8.69 -12.85
CA GLY A 102 -2.57 9.39 -13.26
C GLY A 102 -2.02 8.94 -14.62
N VAL A 103 -2.93 8.62 -15.55
CA VAL A 103 -2.64 8.40 -16.99
C VAL A 103 -3.30 9.55 -17.73
N ARG A 104 -2.51 10.35 -18.46
CA ARG A 104 -2.99 11.46 -19.28
C ARG A 104 -3.17 11.02 -20.73
N GLU A 105 -3.78 11.88 -21.55
CA GLU A 105 -3.85 11.67 -22.99
C GLU A 105 -2.43 11.66 -23.58
N GLY A 106 -2.13 10.67 -24.44
CA GLY A 106 -0.79 10.46 -25.02
C GLY A 106 0.18 9.64 -24.16
N ASP A 107 -0.16 9.35 -22.91
CA ASP A 107 0.64 8.48 -22.05
C ASP A 107 0.43 7.00 -22.39
N LEU A 108 1.49 6.21 -22.34
CA LEU A 108 1.39 4.75 -22.40
C LEU A 108 1.21 4.21 -20.97
N ALA A 109 0.05 3.65 -20.69
CA ALA A 109 -0.19 2.88 -19.48
C ALA A 109 0.31 1.44 -19.65
N ALA A 110 1.33 1.06 -18.90
CA ALA A 110 1.89 -0.30 -18.92
C ALA A 110 1.46 -1.08 -17.66
N PRO A 111 0.54 -2.06 -17.80
CA PRO A 111 0.18 -2.96 -16.72
C PRO A 111 1.36 -3.83 -16.30
N TYR A 112 1.33 -4.29 -15.05
CA TYR A 112 2.37 -5.15 -14.47
C TYR A 112 1.79 -6.28 -13.61
N THR A 113 0.46 -6.39 -13.50
CA THR A 113 -0.16 -7.24 -12.48
C THR A 113 -0.28 -8.70 -12.90
N GLY A 114 -0.02 -9.04 -14.17
CA GLY A 114 -0.21 -10.39 -14.71
C GLY A 114 0.31 -11.50 -13.78
N PRO A 115 1.60 -11.50 -13.40
CA PRO A 115 2.18 -12.56 -12.58
C PRO A 115 1.57 -12.70 -11.18
N GLN A 116 1.14 -11.59 -10.56
CA GLN A 116 0.56 -11.62 -9.21
C GLN A 116 -0.96 -11.86 -9.19
N THR A 117 -1.64 -11.72 -10.32
CA THR A 117 -3.11 -11.73 -10.36
C THR A 117 -3.69 -13.09 -9.97
N ALA A 118 -3.12 -14.18 -10.47
CA ALA A 118 -3.56 -15.53 -10.10
C ALA A 118 -3.39 -15.80 -8.60
N MET A 119 -2.28 -15.36 -8.01
CA MET A 119 -2.03 -15.46 -6.57
C MET A 119 -3.06 -14.67 -5.76
N MET A 120 -3.39 -13.44 -6.18
CA MET A 120 -4.40 -12.61 -5.51
C MET A 120 -5.79 -13.26 -5.54
N TYR A 121 -6.20 -13.82 -6.68
CA TYR A 121 -7.47 -14.56 -6.77
C TYR A 121 -7.44 -15.87 -5.99
N GLY A 122 -6.30 -16.55 -5.92
CA GLY A 122 -6.10 -17.72 -5.06
C GLY A 122 -6.31 -17.37 -3.58
N PHE A 123 -5.71 -16.29 -3.09
CA PHE A 123 -5.94 -15.82 -1.71
C PHE A 123 -7.40 -15.46 -1.47
N LEU A 124 -8.03 -14.73 -2.40
CA LEU A 124 -9.44 -14.38 -2.28
C LEU A 124 -10.33 -15.62 -2.18
N PHE A 125 -10.08 -16.62 -3.03
CA PHE A 125 -10.81 -17.89 -3.01
C PHE A 125 -10.64 -18.63 -1.69
N VAL A 126 -9.40 -18.78 -1.23
CA VAL A 126 -9.09 -19.46 0.04
C VAL A 126 -9.74 -18.74 1.22
N SER A 127 -9.69 -17.40 1.26
CA SER A 127 -10.36 -16.63 2.32
C SER A 127 -11.86 -16.86 2.34
N VAL A 128 -12.54 -16.93 1.19
CA VAL A 128 -13.98 -17.21 1.15
C VAL A 128 -14.29 -18.64 1.62
N VAL A 129 -13.51 -19.63 1.19
CA VAL A 129 -13.67 -21.02 1.64
C VAL A 129 -13.41 -21.16 3.14
N GLU A 130 -12.39 -20.48 3.64
CA GLU A 130 -12.06 -20.40 5.07
C GLU A 130 -13.24 -19.84 5.87
N THR A 131 -13.85 -18.73 5.43
CA THR A 131 -15.03 -18.17 6.08
C THR A 131 -16.18 -19.17 6.16
N VAL A 132 -16.46 -19.90 5.09
CA VAL A 132 -17.52 -20.92 5.07
C VAL A 132 -17.18 -22.10 5.99
N ALA A 133 -15.92 -22.56 5.98
CA ALA A 133 -15.48 -23.64 6.84
C ALA A 133 -15.57 -23.26 8.32
N LEU A 134 -15.06 -22.08 8.69
CA LEU A 134 -15.15 -21.54 10.06
C LEU A 134 -16.59 -21.35 10.49
N ALA A 135 -17.47 -20.90 9.59
CA ALA A 135 -18.90 -20.79 9.85
C ALA A 135 -19.56 -22.12 10.24
N MET A 136 -19.09 -23.25 9.68
CA MET A 136 -19.59 -24.60 10.00
C MET A 136 -18.91 -25.24 11.21
N LEU A 137 -17.61 -24.96 11.42
CA LEU A 137 -16.83 -25.57 12.50
C LEU A 137 -17.02 -24.88 13.86
N VAL A 138 -17.34 -23.58 13.87
CA VAL A 138 -17.38 -22.77 15.09
C VAL A 138 -18.80 -22.74 15.65
N PRO A 139 -19.08 -23.45 16.77
CA PRO A 139 -20.43 -23.51 17.34
C PRO A 139 -20.85 -22.23 18.10
N TRP A 140 -19.91 -21.33 18.42
CA TRP A 140 -20.17 -20.15 19.25
C TRP A 140 -20.62 -18.94 18.41
N PRO A 141 -21.86 -18.42 18.59
CA PRO A 141 -22.40 -17.35 17.75
C PRO A 141 -21.61 -16.04 17.80
N LEU A 142 -21.02 -15.69 18.95
CA LEU A 142 -20.20 -14.48 19.08
C LEU A 142 -18.90 -14.60 18.27
N VAL A 143 -18.22 -15.75 18.40
CA VAL A 143 -16.97 -16.04 17.70
C VAL A 143 -17.19 -16.04 16.20
N HIS A 144 -18.27 -16.66 15.75
CA HIS A 144 -18.68 -16.65 14.35
C HIS A 144 -18.83 -15.22 13.80
N ARG A 145 -19.50 -14.32 14.53
CA ARG A 145 -19.66 -12.92 14.12
C ARG A 145 -18.33 -12.17 14.03
N ILE A 146 -17.43 -12.40 15.01
CA ILE A 146 -16.10 -11.79 15.01
C ILE A 146 -15.29 -12.26 13.81
N LEU A 147 -15.23 -13.59 13.58
CA LEU A 147 -14.52 -14.17 12.44
C LEU A 147 -15.08 -13.65 11.11
N LEU A 148 -16.41 -13.59 10.97
CA LEU A 148 -17.03 -13.04 9.77
C LEU A 148 -16.59 -11.60 9.49
N VAL A 149 -16.54 -10.73 10.53
CA VAL A 149 -16.09 -9.35 10.37
C VAL A 149 -14.61 -9.30 9.97
N VAL A 150 -13.77 -10.11 10.60
CA VAL A 150 -12.33 -10.19 10.30
C VAL A 150 -12.09 -10.70 8.87
N ASP A 151 -12.80 -11.73 8.44
CA ASP A 151 -12.66 -12.31 7.11
C ASP A 151 -13.15 -11.36 6.02
N VAL A 152 -14.32 -10.73 6.21
CA VAL A 152 -14.82 -9.72 5.29
C VAL A 152 -13.83 -8.56 5.18
N TYR A 153 -13.27 -8.13 6.31
CA TYR A 153 -12.24 -7.09 6.31
C TYR A 153 -10.97 -7.54 5.57
N GLY A 154 -10.51 -8.77 5.79
CA GLY A 154 -9.37 -9.37 5.09
C GLY A 154 -9.58 -9.43 3.58
N VAL A 155 -10.75 -9.90 3.14
CA VAL A 155 -11.16 -9.91 1.73
C VAL A 155 -11.14 -8.49 1.14
N LEU A 156 -11.73 -7.52 1.84
CA LEU A 156 -11.71 -6.12 1.42
C LEU A 156 -10.28 -5.58 1.29
N MET A 157 -9.37 -5.95 2.20
CA MET A 157 -7.97 -5.53 2.13
C MET A 157 -7.23 -6.15 0.94
N VAL A 158 -7.42 -7.44 0.66
CA VAL A 158 -6.85 -8.10 -0.53
C VAL A 158 -7.34 -7.43 -1.81
N LEU A 159 -8.66 -7.18 -1.90
CA LEU A 159 -9.26 -6.50 -3.05
C LEU A 159 -8.75 -5.07 -3.21
N ALA A 160 -8.67 -4.29 -2.12
CA ALA A 160 -8.17 -2.93 -2.13
C ALA A 160 -6.71 -2.85 -2.57
N MET A 161 -5.87 -3.78 -2.11
CA MET A 161 -4.47 -3.89 -2.52
C MET A 161 -4.35 -4.23 -4.01
N HIS A 162 -5.08 -5.24 -4.49
CA HIS A 162 -5.05 -5.64 -5.88
C HIS A 162 -5.59 -4.53 -6.80
N ALA A 163 -6.70 -3.89 -6.43
CA ALA A 163 -7.26 -2.74 -7.14
C ALA A 163 -6.29 -1.57 -7.19
N GLY A 164 -5.54 -1.32 -6.11
CA GLY A 164 -4.43 -0.39 -6.08
C GLY A 164 -3.42 -0.64 -7.20
N CYS A 165 -3.04 -1.90 -7.40
CA CYS A 165 -2.10 -2.28 -8.45
C CYS A 165 -2.69 -2.16 -9.85
N VAL A 166 -3.91 -2.64 -10.06
CA VAL A 166 -4.57 -2.64 -11.38
C VAL A 166 -4.89 -1.22 -11.87
N THR A 167 -5.32 -0.34 -10.98
CA THR A 167 -5.73 1.03 -11.35
C THR A 167 -4.56 2.00 -11.49
N ARG A 168 -3.37 1.62 -11.03
CA ARG A 168 -2.15 2.44 -11.05
C ARG A 168 -1.05 1.72 -11.83
N PRO A 169 -1.19 1.61 -13.17
CA PRO A 169 -0.13 1.03 -14.00
C PRO A 169 1.12 1.91 -13.95
N HIS A 170 2.23 1.35 -14.44
CA HIS A 170 3.37 2.18 -14.85
C HIS A 170 2.94 3.12 -15.96
N VAL A 171 3.54 4.31 -16.01
CA VAL A 171 3.17 5.33 -17.00
C VAL A 171 4.42 5.80 -17.69
N VAL A 172 4.45 5.70 -19.02
CA VAL A 172 5.42 6.39 -19.85
C VAL A 172 4.73 7.64 -20.42
N GLY A 173 5.19 8.80 -19.98
CA GLY A 173 4.69 10.09 -20.44
C GLY A 173 5.01 10.34 -21.91
N ALA A 174 4.21 11.18 -22.56
CA ALA A 174 4.51 11.63 -23.93
C ALA A 174 5.84 12.39 -24.05
N ASP A 175 6.30 12.99 -22.95
CA ASP A 175 7.59 13.67 -22.78
C ASP A 175 8.76 12.70 -22.52
N GLY A 176 8.51 11.39 -22.48
CA GLY A 176 9.51 10.37 -22.21
C GLY A 176 9.77 10.15 -20.72
N SER A 177 9.05 10.82 -19.82
CA SER A 177 9.10 10.53 -18.39
C SER A 177 8.59 9.12 -18.10
N LEU A 178 9.18 8.45 -17.10
CA LEU A 178 8.77 7.13 -16.65
C LEU A 178 8.34 7.20 -15.20
N LEU A 179 7.12 6.76 -14.92
CA LEU A 179 6.62 6.62 -13.57
C LEU A 179 6.45 5.14 -13.23
N VAL A 180 7.41 4.63 -12.46
CA VAL A 180 7.41 3.27 -11.92
C VAL A 180 6.54 3.26 -10.66
N ARG A 181 5.67 2.26 -10.52
CA ARG A 181 4.62 2.22 -9.49
C ARG A 181 4.42 0.81 -8.96
N TRP A 182 4.11 0.68 -7.68
CA TRP A 182 3.54 -0.55 -7.14
C TRP A 182 2.38 -0.22 -6.20
N GLY A 183 1.18 -0.29 -6.78
CA GLY A 183 -0.08 -0.01 -6.12
C GLY A 183 -0.10 1.39 -5.52
N VAL A 184 -0.55 1.48 -4.28
CA VAL A 184 -0.57 2.72 -3.49
C VAL A 184 0.69 2.89 -2.63
N LEU A 185 1.59 1.91 -2.69
CA LEU A 185 2.70 1.71 -1.75
C LEU A 185 4.02 2.28 -2.27
N PHE A 186 4.19 2.37 -3.58
CA PHE A 186 5.43 2.83 -4.20
C PHE A 186 5.15 3.64 -5.47
N ASP A 187 5.78 4.81 -5.57
CA ASP A 187 5.82 5.66 -6.76
C ASP A 187 7.25 6.19 -6.92
N MET A 188 7.84 6.04 -8.11
CA MET A 188 9.16 6.58 -8.46
C MET A 188 9.08 7.28 -9.82
N PRO A 189 8.95 8.62 -9.85
CA PRO A 189 9.03 9.39 -11.07
C PRO A 189 10.47 9.50 -11.55
N ILE A 190 10.69 9.31 -12.85
CA ILE A 190 11.98 9.40 -13.52
C ILE A 190 11.79 10.32 -14.72
N ALA A 191 12.55 11.41 -14.79
CA ALA A 191 12.52 12.31 -15.93
C ALA A 191 13.16 11.65 -17.16
N GLY A 192 12.61 11.89 -18.36
CA GLY A 192 13.08 11.24 -19.60
C GLY A 192 14.57 11.51 -19.88
N GLY A 193 15.04 12.74 -19.62
CA GLY A 193 16.46 13.12 -19.79
C GLY A 193 17.44 12.39 -18.86
N LEU A 194 16.94 11.71 -17.82
CA LEU A 194 17.79 10.89 -16.95
C LEU A 194 17.96 9.46 -17.48
N ILE A 195 17.17 9.03 -18.47
CA ILE A 195 17.16 7.65 -18.95
C ILE A 195 18.22 7.44 -20.03
N THR A 196 19.33 6.79 -19.66
CA THR A 196 20.45 6.51 -20.57
C THR A 196 20.19 5.26 -21.42
N ALA A 197 19.51 4.26 -20.87
CA ALA A 197 19.17 3.04 -21.60
C ALA A 197 17.88 2.41 -21.06
N ALA A 198 17.05 1.87 -21.97
CA ALA A 198 15.92 1.03 -21.62
C ALA A 198 15.96 -0.25 -22.48
N ARG A 199 15.87 -1.41 -21.83
CA ARG A 199 15.89 -2.72 -22.51
C ARG A 199 14.97 -3.73 -21.86
N VAL A 200 14.50 -4.66 -22.67
CA VAL A 200 13.79 -5.85 -22.18
C VAL A 200 14.82 -6.79 -21.59
N GLU A 201 14.68 -7.10 -20.31
CA GLU A 201 15.59 -7.98 -19.58
C GLU A 201 14.78 -8.73 -18.52
N ARG A 202 14.51 -10.01 -18.77
CA ARG A 202 13.78 -10.86 -17.82
C ARG A 202 14.73 -11.48 -16.80
N ARG A 203 14.43 -11.28 -15.52
CA ARG A 203 15.16 -11.86 -14.39
C ARG A 203 14.22 -12.35 -13.31
N TYR A 204 14.71 -13.31 -12.53
CA TYR A 204 14.04 -13.88 -11.36
C TYR A 204 14.92 -13.65 -10.12
N PRO A 205 15.03 -12.40 -9.65
CA PRO A 205 15.84 -12.10 -8.48
C PRO A 205 15.24 -12.71 -7.21
N ASP A 206 16.09 -13.27 -6.36
CA ASP A 206 15.69 -13.74 -5.03
C ASP A 206 15.52 -12.55 -4.06
N GLY A 207 14.46 -12.57 -3.24
CA GLY A 207 14.30 -11.66 -2.11
C GLY A 207 13.01 -10.84 -2.09
N SER A 208 13.10 -9.64 -1.48
CA SER A 208 11.98 -8.75 -1.17
C SER A 208 11.54 -7.90 -2.37
N LEU A 209 10.27 -7.47 -2.37
CA LEU A 209 9.61 -6.61 -3.37
C LEU A 209 10.44 -5.39 -3.80
N VAL A 210 11.24 -4.83 -2.88
CA VAL A 210 12.15 -3.70 -3.10
C VAL A 210 13.52 -4.08 -2.56
N LYS A 211 14.43 -4.50 -3.44
CA LYS A 211 15.83 -4.77 -3.09
C LYS A 211 16.71 -3.62 -3.59
N ILE A 212 17.64 -3.19 -2.74
CA ILE A 212 18.76 -2.34 -3.16
C ILE A 212 20.03 -3.15 -2.89
N ASP A 213 20.82 -3.42 -3.92
CA ASP A 213 22.11 -4.13 -3.73
C ASP A 213 23.13 -3.23 -3.01
N GLU A 214 23.18 -1.92 -3.27
CA GLU A 214 24.12 -0.95 -2.68
C GLU A 214 23.59 0.51 -2.72
N PRO A 215 24.09 1.46 -1.91
CA PRO A 215 23.75 2.89 -2.03
C PRO A 215 24.09 3.43 -3.43
N GLY A 216 23.09 3.90 -4.18
CA GLY A 216 23.26 4.30 -5.59
C GLY A 216 23.24 3.13 -6.59
N GLY A 217 22.94 1.91 -6.12
CA GLY A 217 22.95 0.69 -6.91
C GLY A 217 21.65 0.38 -7.66
N THR A 218 21.38 -0.92 -7.82
CA THR A 218 20.21 -1.43 -8.56
C THR A 218 18.98 -1.56 -7.66
N LEU A 219 17.86 -1.00 -8.09
CA LEU A 219 16.53 -1.21 -7.52
C LEU A 219 15.82 -2.33 -8.27
N ASP A 220 15.44 -3.39 -7.56
CA ASP A 220 14.51 -4.40 -8.06
C ASP A 220 13.11 -4.14 -7.50
N LEU A 221 12.16 -3.87 -8.40
CA LEU A 221 10.73 -3.90 -8.12
C LEU A 221 10.13 -5.21 -8.64
N ILE A 222 10.14 -6.23 -7.78
CA ILE A 222 9.76 -7.60 -8.13
C ILE A 222 8.23 -7.72 -8.13
N VAL A 223 7.65 -8.30 -9.18
CA VAL A 223 6.21 -8.65 -9.21
C VAL A 223 6.06 -10.11 -9.60
N GLY A 224 5.43 -10.91 -8.73
CA GLY A 224 5.30 -12.36 -8.95
C GLY A 224 6.64 -13.06 -9.17
N GLY A 225 7.69 -12.66 -8.44
CA GLY A 225 9.01 -13.27 -8.49
C GLY A 225 9.87 -12.88 -9.69
N GLN A 226 9.48 -11.89 -10.50
CA GLN A 226 10.25 -11.50 -11.69
C GLN A 226 10.32 -9.99 -11.92
N THR A 227 11.29 -9.61 -12.74
CA THR A 227 11.42 -8.31 -13.41
C THR A 227 11.60 -8.57 -14.92
N THR A 228 11.13 -7.66 -15.78
CA THR A 228 11.13 -7.85 -17.24
C THR A 228 11.69 -6.66 -18.03
N VAL A 229 11.84 -5.51 -17.38
CA VAL A 229 12.39 -4.30 -17.94
C VAL A 229 13.55 -3.84 -17.07
N ARG A 230 14.63 -3.39 -17.71
CA ARG A 230 15.73 -2.69 -17.07
C ARG A 230 15.89 -1.30 -17.67
N VAL A 231 15.97 -0.31 -16.79
CA VAL A 231 16.24 1.08 -17.11
C VAL A 231 17.52 1.52 -16.41
N GLU A 232 18.42 2.13 -17.16
CA GLU A 232 19.67 2.71 -16.66
C GLU A 232 19.54 4.23 -16.66
N LEU A 233 20.04 4.86 -15.60
CA LEU A 233 19.91 6.27 -15.32
C LEU A 233 21.28 6.95 -15.33
N SER A 234 21.33 8.21 -15.77
CA SER A 234 22.56 9.01 -15.80
C SER A 234 23.06 9.37 -14.41
N GLU A 235 22.14 9.55 -13.46
CA GLU A 235 22.44 9.87 -12.07
C GLU A 235 21.49 9.13 -11.10
N PRO A 236 21.85 8.99 -9.82
CA PRO A 236 21.00 8.30 -8.85
C PRO A 236 19.68 9.05 -8.60
N VAL A 237 18.55 8.40 -8.86
CA VAL A 237 17.21 8.97 -8.61
C VAL A 237 16.67 8.48 -7.27
N GLY A 238 16.16 9.42 -6.48
CA GLY A 238 15.59 9.15 -5.16
C GLY A 238 14.20 8.51 -5.20
N PHE A 239 13.95 7.60 -4.27
CA PHE A 239 12.63 7.01 -4.06
C PHE A 239 12.32 6.80 -2.59
N VAL A 240 11.04 6.63 -2.28
CA VAL A 240 10.55 6.35 -0.94
C VAL A 240 10.03 4.91 -0.89
N ARG A 241 10.61 4.09 -0.02
CA ARG A 241 10.14 2.73 0.26
C ARG A 241 8.76 2.79 0.93
N PRO A 242 7.92 1.74 0.80
CA PRO A 242 6.59 1.72 1.42
C PRO A 242 6.56 2.07 2.91
N MET A 243 7.59 1.66 3.68
CA MET A 243 7.70 1.93 5.12
C MET A 243 8.39 3.27 5.46
N GLY A 244 8.62 4.13 4.47
CA GLY A 244 9.14 5.49 4.65
C GLY A 244 10.66 5.65 4.59
N GLY A 245 11.41 4.55 4.47
CA GLY A 245 12.84 4.61 4.18
C GLY A 245 13.11 5.29 2.84
N ARG A 246 14.18 6.06 2.72
CA ARG A 246 14.61 6.67 1.46
C ARG A 246 15.74 5.87 0.84
N GLY A 247 15.80 5.82 -0.48
CA GLY A 247 16.88 5.20 -1.23
C GLY A 247 17.13 5.96 -2.53
N THR A 248 18.26 5.67 -3.17
CA THR A 248 18.58 6.14 -4.52
C THR A 248 18.96 4.94 -5.38
N ALA A 249 18.68 5.02 -6.68
CA ALA A 249 19.06 3.98 -7.64
C ALA A 249 19.52 4.59 -8.96
N THR A 250 20.53 3.98 -9.57
CA THR A 250 21.02 4.28 -10.93
C THR A 250 20.53 3.26 -11.95
N VAL A 251 20.13 2.08 -11.49
CA VAL A 251 19.52 1.04 -12.32
C VAL A 251 18.18 0.67 -11.70
N VAL A 252 17.12 0.66 -12.50
CA VAL A 252 15.78 0.29 -12.06
C VAL A 252 15.32 -0.91 -12.89
N ARG A 253 15.09 -2.04 -12.22
CA ARG A 253 14.51 -3.26 -12.79
C ARG A 253 13.10 -3.43 -12.27
N PHE A 254 12.15 -3.61 -13.15
CA PHE A 254 10.74 -3.79 -12.78
C PHE A 254 10.04 -4.71 -13.77
N HIS A 255 8.87 -5.22 -13.39
CA HIS A 255 8.05 -6.02 -14.28
C HIS A 255 7.02 -5.16 -15.01
N ALA A 256 6.88 -5.36 -16.31
CA ALA A 256 5.73 -4.95 -17.10
C ALA A 256 5.18 -6.18 -17.86
N ASP A 257 3.86 -6.23 -18.04
CA ASP A 257 3.17 -7.33 -18.73
C ASP A 257 3.53 -7.35 -20.23
N ASP A 258 3.68 -6.18 -20.85
CA ASP A 258 4.25 -5.99 -22.19
C ASP A 258 5.54 -5.16 -22.09
N PRO A 259 6.70 -5.79 -21.81
CA PRO A 259 7.96 -5.08 -21.67
C PRO A 259 8.47 -4.52 -23.01
N ALA A 260 8.11 -5.15 -24.12
CA ALA A 260 8.56 -4.74 -25.45
C ALA A 260 7.90 -3.42 -25.87
N ALA A 261 6.57 -3.29 -25.69
CA ALA A 261 5.87 -2.04 -25.99
C ALA A 261 6.35 -0.88 -25.11
N LEU A 262 6.60 -1.13 -23.82
CA LEU A 262 7.12 -0.12 -22.89
C LEU A 262 8.49 0.38 -23.33
N VAL A 263 9.43 -0.53 -23.59
CA VAL A 263 10.80 -0.18 -24.01
C VAL A 263 10.81 0.51 -25.37
N ALA A 264 10.00 0.04 -26.32
CA ALA A 264 9.87 0.66 -27.63
C ALA A 264 9.36 2.11 -27.53
N ARG A 265 8.38 2.37 -26.66
CA ARG A 265 7.87 3.72 -26.40
C ARG A 265 8.95 4.63 -25.82
N LEU A 266 9.69 4.19 -24.81
CA LEU A 266 10.78 4.96 -24.21
C LEU A 266 11.86 5.31 -25.24
N ASN A 267 12.34 4.31 -25.98
CA ASN A 267 13.39 4.51 -26.97
C ASN A 267 12.92 5.37 -28.15
N GLY A 268 11.65 5.24 -28.56
CA GLY A 268 11.06 6.07 -29.61
C GLY A 268 11.00 7.54 -29.26
N VAL A 269 10.50 7.88 -28.06
CA VAL A 269 10.43 9.28 -27.59
C VAL A 269 11.83 9.89 -27.46
N ARG A 270 12.80 9.12 -26.94
CA ARG A 270 14.19 9.57 -26.82
C ARG A 270 14.81 9.86 -28.19
N LYS A 271 14.62 8.96 -29.17
CA LYS A 271 15.14 9.16 -30.52
C LYS A 271 14.61 10.45 -31.15
N THR A 272 13.31 10.74 -30.99
CA THR A 272 12.72 12.01 -31.47
C THR A 272 13.30 13.23 -30.76
N ALA A 273 13.59 13.14 -29.46
CA ALA A 273 14.22 14.22 -28.71
C ALA A 273 15.66 14.49 -29.16
N ASP A 274 16.44 13.44 -29.43
CA ASP A 274 17.82 13.55 -29.94
C ASP A 274 17.85 14.17 -31.35
N GLU A 275 16.93 13.77 -32.24
CA GLU A 275 16.78 14.35 -33.58
C GLU A 275 16.41 15.84 -33.51
N ALA A 276 15.48 16.22 -32.63
CA ALA A 276 15.09 17.61 -32.43
C ALA A 276 16.22 18.47 -31.84
N ALA A 277 17.09 17.91 -31.00
CA ALA A 277 18.27 18.62 -30.47
C ALA A 277 19.38 18.79 -31.52
N GLY A 278 19.51 17.83 -32.44
CA GLY A 278 20.45 17.88 -33.57
C GLY A 278 20.11 18.97 -34.59
N ASP A 279 18.83 19.14 -34.93
CA ASP A 279 18.35 20.14 -35.91
C ASP A 279 18.50 21.60 -35.44
N VAL A 280 18.56 21.85 -34.13
CA VAL A 280 18.77 23.20 -33.56
C VAL A 280 20.24 23.61 -33.58
N SER A 281 21.15 22.67 -33.84
CA SER A 281 22.60 22.86 -33.82
C SER A 281 23.23 23.07 -35.21
N VAL A 282 22.41 23.12 -36.27
CA VAL A 282 22.80 23.33 -37.67
C VAL A 282 22.26 24.68 -38.17
#